data_AF-A0A929K9H1-F1
#
_entry.id   AF-A0A929K9H1-F1
#
_cell.length_a   1.000
_cell.length_b   1.000
_cell.length_c   1.000
_cell.angle_alpha   90.00
_cell.angle_beta   90.00
_cell.angle_gamma   90.00
#
_symmetry.space_group_name_H-M   'P 1'
#
loop_
_entity.id
_entity.type
_entity.pdbx_description
1 polymer ?
#
loop_
_entity_poly.entity_id
_entity_poly.type
_entity_poly.pdbx_seq_one_letter_code
_entity_poly.pdbx_strand_id
1 'polypeptide(L)'
;MAEDQDWSKRVLEAGYKIAYEPKSVVYHSHTHSLKELFKRYSDAGTAHKQVFGDNNNVYLLLIPLFAILVSILDLRFMWRRGYNLSAIVRWMPKAVVRHIVEAIGFWRGLHFKSPLKPS
;
A
#
# COMPACT_ATOMS: atom_id res chain seq x y z
N MET A 1 -1.09 5.96 -10.79
CA MET A 1 -0.47 5.97 -9.44
C MET A 1 1.06 6.10 -9.48
N ALA A 2 1.70 6.22 -10.66
CA ALA A 2 3.16 6.26 -10.76
C ALA A 2 3.76 7.67 -10.79
N GLU A 3 2.99 8.69 -11.20
CA GLU A 3 3.51 10.03 -11.51
C GLU A 3 4.20 10.70 -10.32
N ASP A 4 3.56 10.71 -9.15
CA ASP A 4 4.13 11.31 -7.93
C ASP A 4 5.42 10.58 -7.51
N GLN A 5 5.47 9.27 -7.69
CA GLN A 5 6.65 8.45 -7.34
C GLN A 5 7.80 8.69 -8.33
N ASP A 6 7.50 8.79 -9.63
CA ASP A 6 8.47 9.13 -10.67
C ASP A 6 9.04 10.54 -10.47
N TRP A 7 8.17 11.53 -10.22
CA TRP A 7 8.59 12.90 -9.90
C TRP A 7 9.48 12.91 -8.65
N SER A 8 9.08 12.21 -7.59
CA SER A 8 9.85 12.13 -6.34
C SER A 8 11.23 11.52 -6.57
N LYS A 9 11.30 10.43 -7.36
CA LYS A 9 12.57 9.80 -7.75
C LYS A 9 13.47 10.79 -8.49
N ARG A 10 12.96 11.47 -9.52
CA ARG A 10 13.72 12.46 -10.32
C ARG A 10 14.24 13.63 -9.47
N VAL A 11 13.41 14.15 -8.56
CA VAL A 11 13.78 15.27 -7.69
C VAL A 11 14.87 14.87 -6.69
N LEU A 12 14.75 13.68 -6.08
CA LEU A 12 15.77 13.15 -5.18
C LEU A 12 17.09 12.84 -5.91
N GLU A 13 17.03 12.24 -7.11
CA GLU A 13 18.21 11.96 -7.95
C GLU A 13 18.91 13.24 -8.42
N ALA A 14 18.17 14.35 -8.56
CA ALA A 14 18.72 15.67 -8.86
C ALA A 14 19.30 16.40 -7.63
N GLY A 15 19.36 15.75 -6.45
CA GLY A 15 19.99 16.28 -5.24
C GLY A 15 19.09 17.17 -4.37
N TYR A 16 17.80 17.27 -4.70
CA TYR A 16 16.84 17.98 -3.86
C TYR A 16 16.36 17.12 -2.69
N LYS A 17 15.79 17.79 -1.67
CA LYS A 17 15.23 17.14 -0.48
C LYS A 17 13.71 17.25 -0.49
N ILE A 18 13.02 16.17 -0.13
CA ILE A 18 11.57 16.16 0.10
C ILE A 18 11.34 16.25 1.61
N ALA A 19 10.55 17.24 2.05
CA ALA A 19 10.21 17.46 3.45
C ALA A 19 8.73 17.15 3.70
N TYR A 20 8.43 16.45 4.80
CA TYR A 20 7.07 16.18 5.24
C TYR A 20 6.62 17.29 6.22
N GLU A 21 5.51 17.97 5.91
CA GLU A 21 4.88 18.98 6.79
C GLU A 21 3.56 18.43 7.35
N PRO A 22 3.52 18.01 8.63
CA PRO A 22 2.33 17.40 9.24
C PRO A 22 1.08 18.30 9.24
N LYS A 23 1.24 19.62 9.13
CA LYS A 23 0.11 20.58 9.15
C LYS A 23 -0.63 20.67 7.80
N SER A 24 -0.05 20.16 6.72
CA SER A 24 -0.67 20.14 5.39
C SER A 24 -1.68 18.98 5.28
N VAL A 25 -2.87 19.14 5.88
CA VAL A 25 -3.91 18.10 5.92
C VAL A 25 -4.84 18.18 4.71
N VAL A 26 -4.99 17.07 3.98
CA VAL A 26 -5.99 16.90 2.91
C VAL A 26 -6.92 15.74 3.30
N TYR A 27 -8.23 15.97 3.20
CA TYR A 27 -9.24 14.95 3.53
C TYR A 27 -9.68 14.20 2.27
N HIS A 28 -9.57 12.87 2.29
CA HIS A 28 -10.07 12.00 1.23
C HIS A 28 -11.16 11.06 1.78
N SER A 29 -12.33 11.03 1.16
CA SER A 29 -13.45 10.14 1.52
C SER A 29 -13.63 9.08 0.44
N HIS A 30 -12.93 7.94 0.51
CA HIS A 30 -13.07 6.87 -0.47
C HIS A 30 -13.35 5.55 0.23
N THR A 31 -14.50 4.96 -0.04
CA THR A 31 -14.83 3.58 0.36
C THR A 31 -14.57 2.67 -0.84
N HIS A 32 -13.39 2.06 -0.89
CA HIS A 32 -13.08 1.07 -1.92
C HIS A 32 -13.62 -0.30 -1.50
N SER A 33 -14.31 -0.97 -2.41
CA SER A 33 -14.56 -2.40 -2.29
C SER A 33 -13.25 -3.19 -2.33
N LEU A 34 -13.24 -4.42 -1.84
CA LEU A 34 -12.05 -5.28 -1.88
C LEU A 34 -11.57 -5.51 -3.33
N LYS A 35 -12.48 -5.56 -4.30
CA LYS A 35 -12.15 -5.73 -5.72
C LYS A 35 -11.44 -4.51 -6.29
N GLU A 36 -11.94 -3.31 -5.98
CA GLU A 36 -11.29 -2.05 -6.39
C GLU A 36 -9.94 -1.89 -5.72
N LEU A 37 -9.85 -2.23 -4.44
CA LEU A 37 -8.60 -2.22 -3.70
C LEU A 37 -7.56 -3.15 -4.32
N PHE A 38 -7.95 -4.39 -4.61
CA PHE A 38 -7.10 -5.36 -5.30
C PHE A 38 -6.59 -4.82 -6.64
N LYS A 39 -7.49 -4.30 -7.47
CA LYS A 39 -7.13 -3.72 -8.78
C LYS A 39 -6.16 -2.56 -8.61
N ARG A 40 -6.45 -1.63 -7.68
CA ARG A 40 -5.62 -0.47 -7.40
C ARG A 40 -4.21 -0.85 -6.99
N TYR A 41 -4.07 -1.85 -6.10
CA TYR A 41 -2.75 -2.32 -5.68
C TYR A 41 -2.03 -3.11 -6.78
N SER A 42 -2.75 -3.82 -7.64
CA SER A 42 -2.18 -4.42 -8.86
C SER A 42 -1.63 -3.34 -9.80
N ASP A 43 -2.39 -2.28 -10.05
CA ASP A 43 -1.95 -1.16 -10.87
C ASP A 43 -0.73 -0.45 -10.23
N ALA A 44 -0.72 -0.33 -8.89
CA ALA A 44 0.41 0.21 -8.14
C ALA A 44 1.67 -0.67 -8.24
N GLY A 45 1.54 -2.00 -8.21
CA GLY A 45 2.66 -2.92 -8.41
C GLY A 45 3.26 -2.79 -9.82
N THR A 46 2.41 -2.71 -10.85
CA THR A 46 2.88 -2.50 -12.23
C THR A 46 3.60 -1.16 -12.38
N ALA A 47 3.03 -0.08 -11.81
CA ALA A 47 3.65 1.23 -11.78
C ALA A 47 5.01 1.23 -11.07
N HIS A 48 5.10 0.57 -9.91
CA HIS A 48 6.35 0.46 -9.16
C HIS A 48 7.47 -0.19 -9.99
N LYS A 49 7.15 -1.30 -10.65
CA LYS A 49 8.09 -1.99 -11.56
C LYS A 49 8.52 -1.12 -12.74
N GLN A 50 7.66 -0.25 -13.26
CA GLN A 50 8.01 0.68 -14.34
C GLN A 50 8.97 1.78 -13.86
N VAL A 51 8.78 2.32 -12.66
CA VAL A 51 9.58 3.44 -12.14
C VAL A 51 10.93 2.97 -11.56
N PHE A 52 10.96 1.81 -10.89
CA PHE A 52 12.12 1.33 -10.14
C PHE A 52 12.81 0.09 -10.73
N GLY A 53 12.29 -0.45 -11.84
CA GLY A 53 12.80 -1.66 -12.47
C GLY A 53 12.38 -2.95 -11.74
N ASP A 54 13.05 -4.07 -12.03
CA ASP A 54 12.69 -5.40 -11.49
C ASP A 54 13.37 -5.73 -10.15
N ASN A 55 13.85 -4.73 -9.41
CA ASN A 55 14.55 -4.88 -8.14
C ASN A 55 13.58 -5.03 -6.96
N ASN A 56 12.72 -6.06 -7.02
CA ASN A 56 11.59 -6.22 -6.12
C ASN A 56 11.84 -7.31 -5.07
N ASN A 57 11.82 -6.96 -3.78
CA ASN A 57 11.96 -7.91 -2.66
C ASN A 57 10.60 -8.44 -2.15
N VAL A 58 9.52 -8.24 -2.90
CA VAL A 58 8.17 -8.62 -2.49
C VAL A 58 7.86 -10.03 -3.00
N TYR A 59 8.15 -11.03 -2.17
CA TYR A 59 7.84 -12.43 -2.45
C TYR A 59 6.47 -12.82 -1.88
N LEU A 60 5.71 -13.64 -2.62
CA LEU A 60 4.38 -14.12 -2.19
C LEU A 60 4.43 -14.80 -0.81
N LEU A 61 5.50 -15.54 -0.53
CA LEU A 61 5.73 -16.24 0.73
C LEU A 61 5.93 -15.30 1.93
N LEU A 62 6.25 -14.02 1.71
CA LEU A 62 6.39 -13.03 2.77
C LEU A 62 5.07 -12.35 3.14
N ILE A 63 4.00 -12.55 2.36
CA ILE A 63 2.70 -11.92 2.62
C ILE A 63 2.12 -12.30 4.00
N PRO A 64 2.16 -13.58 4.45
CA PRO A 64 1.69 -13.92 5.79
C PRO A 64 2.47 -13.21 6.90
N LEU A 65 3.81 -13.13 6.76
CA LEU A 65 4.66 -12.41 7.71
C LEU A 65 4.32 -10.91 7.73
N PHE A 66 4.18 -10.29 6.56
CA PHE A 66 3.74 -8.90 6.43
C PHE A 66 2.39 -8.66 7.11
N ALA A 67 1.40 -9.52 6.85
CA ALA A 67 0.06 -9.43 7.44
C ALA A 67 0.10 -9.52 8.97
N ILE A 68 0.95 -10.39 9.54
CA ILE A 68 1.14 -10.50 11.00
C ILE A 68 1.76 -9.21 11.56
N LEU A 69 2.84 -8.72 10.95
CA LEU A 69 3.56 -7.54 11.43
C LEU A 69 2.67 -6.28 11.39
N VAL A 70 1.95 -6.05 10.28
CA VAL A 70 1.05 -4.90 10.18
C VAL A 70 -0.14 -5.02 11.13
N SER A 71 -0.64 -6.23 11.38
CA SER A 71 -1.71 -6.45 12.37
C SER A 71 -1.26 -6.14 13.79
N ILE A 72 -0.01 -6.44 14.15
CA ILE A 72 0.57 -6.04 15.43
C ILE A 72 0.66 -4.51 15.53
N LEU A 73 1.04 -3.83 14.44
CA LEU A 73 1.09 -2.36 14.41
C LEU A 73 -0.31 -1.74 14.55
N ASP A 74 -1.32 -2.29 13.88
CA ASP A 74 -2.71 -1.85 13.99
C ASP A 74 -3.23 -2.06 15.42
N LEU A 75 -2.98 -3.23 16.04
CA LEU A 75 -3.34 -3.48 17.44
C LEU A 75 -2.66 -2.49 18.39
N ARG A 76 -1.36 -2.25 18.19
CA ARG A 76 -0.59 -1.27 18.98
C ARG A 76 -1.14 0.14 18.79
N PHE A 77 -1.55 0.51 17.59
CA PHE A 77 -2.19 1.79 17.30
C PHE A 77 -3.54 1.91 18.03
N MET A 78 -4.40 0.89 17.91
CA MET A 78 -5.71 0.86 18.56
C MET A 78 -5.59 0.94 20.09
N TRP A 79 -4.63 0.23 20.68
CA TRP A 79 -4.34 0.33 22.11
C TRP A 79 -3.87 1.74 22.48
N ARG A 80 -2.88 2.30 21.78
CA ARG A 80 -2.39 3.67 22.05
C ARG A 80 -3.47 4.75 21.93
N ARG A 81 -4.51 4.51 21.13
CA ARG A 81 -5.66 5.40 20.97
C ARG A 81 -6.82 5.09 21.91
N GLY A 82 -6.72 4.07 22.76
CA GLY A 82 -7.74 3.72 23.76
C GLY A 82 -9.00 3.10 23.16
N TYR A 83 -8.89 2.29 22.09
CA TYR A 83 -10.03 1.62 21.50
C TYR A 83 -10.58 0.52 22.44
N ASN A 84 -11.92 0.45 22.52
CA ASN A 84 -12.60 -0.60 23.27
C ASN A 84 -12.44 -1.99 22.61
N LEU A 85 -12.51 -3.05 23.42
CA LEU A 85 -12.36 -4.44 22.94
C LEU A 85 -13.36 -4.80 21.83
N SER A 86 -14.61 -4.35 21.93
CA SER A 86 -15.64 -4.56 20.90
C SER A 86 -15.27 -3.92 19.55
N ALA A 87 -14.58 -2.78 19.57
CA ALA A 87 -14.10 -2.13 18.35
C ALA A 87 -12.93 -2.93 17.75
N ILE A 88 -12.00 -3.40 18.58
CA ILE A 88 -10.87 -4.24 18.15
C ILE A 88 -11.39 -5.49 17.44
N VAL A 89 -12.29 -6.25 18.08
CA VAL A 89 -12.85 -7.48 17.51
C VAL A 89 -13.63 -7.22 16.23
N ARG A 90 -14.30 -6.07 16.10
CA ARG A 90 -15.05 -5.68 14.90
C ARG A 90 -14.16 -5.28 13.72
N TRP A 91 -13.06 -4.57 13.98
CA TRP A 91 -12.25 -3.94 12.94
C TRP A 91 -11.03 -4.75 12.54
N MET A 92 -10.40 -5.47 13.48
CA MET A 92 -9.18 -6.23 13.21
C MET A 92 -9.34 -7.27 12.09
N PRO A 93 -10.40 -8.09 12.05
CA PRO A 93 -10.56 -9.06 10.96
C PRO A 93 -10.65 -8.38 9.59
N LYS A 94 -11.32 -7.22 9.52
CA LYS A 94 -11.44 -6.44 8.29
C LYS A 94 -10.10 -5.85 7.86
N ALA A 95 -9.30 -5.36 8.82
CA ALA A 95 -7.96 -4.85 8.56
C ALA A 95 -7.04 -5.95 8.01
N VAL A 96 -7.05 -7.14 8.63
CA VAL A 96 -6.26 -8.30 8.18
C VAL A 96 -6.61 -8.68 6.74
N VAL A 97 -7.91 -8.86 6.44
CA VAL A 97 -8.37 -9.19 5.08
C VAL A 97 -7.95 -8.11 4.08
N ARG A 98 -8.07 -6.84 4.47
CA ARG A 98 -7.66 -5.71 3.64
C ARG A 98 -6.17 -5.77 3.31
N HIS A 99 -5.30 -5.91 4.31
CA HIS A 99 -3.83 -5.98 4.11
C HIS A 99 -3.41 -7.16 3.24
N ILE A 100 -4.07 -8.31 3.37
CA ILE A 100 -3.83 -9.48 2.51
C ILE A 100 -4.21 -9.16 1.06
N VAL A 101 -5.39 -8.56 0.83
CA VAL A 101 -5.83 -8.17 -0.52
C VAL A 101 -4.89 -7.14 -1.16
N GLU A 102 -4.44 -6.15 -0.38
CA GLU A 102 -3.47 -5.15 -0.83
C GLU A 102 -2.13 -5.80 -1.22
N ALA A 103 -1.59 -6.68 -0.37
CA ALA A 103 -0.32 -7.35 -0.60
C ALA A 103 -0.36 -8.30 -1.80
N ILE A 104 -1.43 -9.10 -1.95
CA ILE A 104 -1.59 -10.01 -3.09
C ILE A 104 -1.79 -9.20 -4.38
N GLY A 105 -2.59 -8.14 -4.34
CA GLY A 105 -2.79 -7.24 -5.48
C GLY A 105 -1.45 -6.66 -5.95
N PHE A 106 -0.67 -6.10 -5.03
CA PHE A 106 0.64 -5.55 -5.33
C PHE A 106 1.61 -6.60 -5.89
N TRP A 107 1.70 -7.77 -5.25
CA TRP A 107 2.52 -8.88 -5.73
C TRP A 107 2.15 -9.29 -7.16
N ARG A 108 0.85 -9.40 -7.46
CA ARG A 108 0.37 -9.69 -8.83
C ARG A 108 0.83 -8.61 -9.81
N GLY A 109 0.72 -7.34 -9.45
CA GLY A 109 1.14 -6.21 -10.28
C GLY A 109 2.63 -6.22 -10.64
N LEU A 110 3.49 -6.71 -9.74
CA LEU A 110 4.93 -6.86 -9.96
C LEU A 110 5.27 -8.02 -10.91
N HIS A 111 4.53 -9.12 -10.83
CA HIS A 111 4.88 -10.38 -11.52
C HIS A 111 4.15 -10.59 -12.83
N PHE A 112 2.95 -10.01 -13.00
CA PHE A 112 2.17 -10.13 -14.22
C PHE A 112 2.21 -8.83 -15.03
N LYS A 113 2.55 -8.94 -16.31
CA LYS A 113 2.39 -7.83 -17.26
C LYS A 113 0.89 -7.54 -17.42
N SER A 114 0.42 -6.38 -16.97
CA SER A 114 -0.85 -5.86 -17.47
C SER A 114 -0.72 -5.66 -18.98
N PRO A 115 -1.68 -6.11 -19.80
CA PRO A 115 -1.70 -5.74 -21.21
C PRO A 115 -1.77 -4.21 -21.25
N LEU A 116 -0.75 -3.61 -21.84
CA LEU A 116 -0.60 -2.18 -21.99
C LEU A 116 -1.91 -1.61 -22.55
N LYS A 117 -2.52 -0.64 -21.86
CA LYS A 117 -3.34 0.33 -22.58
C LYS A 117 -2.34 1.23 -23.32
N PRO A 118 -2.32 1.23 -24.66
CA PRO A 118 -1.51 2.19 -25.38
C PRO A 118 -1.98 3.61 -25.03
N SER A 119 -1.02 4.45 -24.65
CA SER A 119 -1.16 5.92 -24.66
C SER A 119 -1.02 6.44 -26.09
#